data_AF-A0A848P629-F1
#
_entry.id   AF-A0A848P629-F1
#
_cell.length_a   1.000
_cell.length_b   1.000
_cell.length_c   1.000
_cell.angle_alpha   90.00
_cell.angle_beta   90.00
_cell.angle_gamma   90.00
#
_symmetry.space_group_name_H-M   'P 1'
#
loop_
_entity.id
_entity.type
_entity.pdbx_description
1 polymer ?
#
loop_
_entity_poly.entity_id
_entity_poly.type
_entity_poly.pdbx_seq_one_letter_code
_entity_poly.pdbx_strand_id
1 'polypeptide(L)'
;MSTAGLFSRTGVRYEVALDVLGAIIAHHSEQIAIERDKPQPDEHAIKVAELAKSSLRDLREALEPNDEEGIESVIKRFGQQARDLYASN
;
A
#
# COMPACT_ATOMS: atom_id res chain seq x y z
N MET A 1 -19.30 -7.03 -20.06
CA MET A 1 -18.97 -7.61 -18.74
C MET A 1 -20.26 -8.06 -18.06
N SER A 2 -20.35 -9.31 -17.60
CA SER A 2 -21.53 -9.78 -16.87
C SER A 2 -21.58 -9.18 -15.47
N THR A 3 -22.77 -8.75 -15.04
CA THR A 3 -23.07 -8.17 -13.72
C THR A 3 -22.68 -9.06 -12.54
N ALA A 4 -22.55 -10.37 -12.75
CA ALA A 4 -22.08 -11.33 -11.74
C ALA A 4 -20.63 -11.08 -11.25
N GLY A 5 -19.80 -10.40 -12.04
CA GLY A 5 -18.43 -10.05 -11.65
C GLY A 5 -18.32 -8.80 -10.77
N LEU A 6 -19.37 -7.97 -10.70
CA LEU A 6 -19.33 -6.64 -10.08
C LEU A 6 -19.06 -6.69 -8.57
N PHE A 7 -19.53 -7.74 -7.90
CA PHE A 7 -19.31 -7.98 -6.46
C PHE A 7 -18.72 -9.36 -6.20
N SER A 8 -17.77 -9.78 -7.04
CA SER A 8 -17.06 -11.03 -6.79
C SER A 8 -16.23 -10.90 -5.50
N ARG A 9 -16.10 -12.01 -4.75
CA ARG A 9 -15.23 -12.05 -3.57
C ARG A 9 -13.81 -11.60 -3.92
N THR A 10 -13.32 -12.03 -5.08
CA THR A 10 -12.01 -11.64 -5.62
C THR A 10 -11.93 -10.13 -5.88
N GLY A 11 -12.96 -9.52 -6.48
CA GLY A 11 -13.02 -8.07 -6.70
C GLY A 11 -13.05 -7.26 -5.40
N VAL A 12 -13.83 -7.69 -4.40
CA VAL A 12 -13.81 -7.04 -3.07
C VAL A 12 -12.42 -7.17 -2.43
N ARG A 13 -11.80 -8.34 -2.53
CA ARG A 13 -10.45 -8.59 -2.00
C ARG A 13 -9.39 -7.77 -2.74
N TYR A 14 -9.56 -7.56 -4.05
CA TYR A 14 -8.68 -6.69 -4.83
C TYR A 14 -8.67 -5.26 -4.28
N GLU A 15 -9.85 -4.67 -4.05
CA GLU A 15 -9.94 -3.33 -3.43
C GLU A 15 -9.29 -3.30 -2.04
N VAL A 16 -9.50 -4.34 -1.23
CA VAL A 16 -8.82 -4.47 0.08
C VAL A 16 -7.29 -4.49 -0.07
N ALA A 17 -6.77 -5.18 -1.08
CA ALA A 17 -5.32 -5.20 -1.35
C ALA A 17 -4.81 -3.82 -1.79
N LEU A 18 -5.57 -3.11 -2.64
CA LEU A 18 -5.24 -1.75 -3.05
C LEU A 18 -5.24 -0.77 -1.86
N ASP A 19 -6.21 -0.87 -0.96
CA ASP A 19 -6.30 -0.05 0.25
C ASP A 19 -5.13 -0.32 1.21
N VAL A 20 -4.76 -1.60 1.39
CA VAL A 20 -3.61 -1.99 2.21
C VAL A 20 -2.31 -1.38 1.67
N LEU A 21 -2.06 -1.48 0.36
CA LEU A 21 -0.87 -0.88 -0.26
C LEU A 21 -0.94 0.66 -0.21
N GLY A 22 -2.11 1.23 -0.47
CA GLY A 22 -2.35 2.67 -0.45
C GLY A 22 -2.06 3.30 0.90
N ALA A 23 -2.48 2.65 2.00
CA ALA A 23 -2.24 3.12 3.35
C ALA A 23 -0.74 3.21 3.68
N ILE A 24 0.03 2.18 3.33
CA ILE A 24 1.47 2.15 3.60
C ILE A 24 2.21 3.18 2.73
N ILE A 25 1.81 3.34 1.46
CA ILE A 25 2.34 4.39 0.56
C ILE A 25 2.08 5.79 1.11
N ALA A 26 0.88 6.04 1.63
CA ALA A 26 0.51 7.31 2.25
C ALA A 26 1.37 7.59 3.48
N HIS A 27 1.54 6.60 4.36
CA HIS A 27 2.39 6.72 5.54
C HIS A 27 3.84 7.06 5.19
N HIS A 28 4.46 6.38 4.22
CA HIS A 28 5.81 6.75 3.79
C HIS A 28 5.86 8.16 3.21
N SER A 29 4.83 8.60 2.47
CA SER A 29 4.76 9.96 1.95
C SER A 29 4.71 11.01 3.07
N GLU A 30 3.97 10.73 4.14
CA GLU A 30 3.90 11.57 5.33
C GLU A 30 5.24 11.59 6.07
N GLN A 31 5.87 10.43 6.31
CA GLN A 31 7.20 10.35 6.94
C GLN A 31 8.26 11.15 6.17
N ILE A 32 8.24 11.06 4.83
CA ILE A 32 9.14 11.84 3.97
C ILE A 32 8.89 13.34 4.14
N ALA A 33 7.61 13.78 4.16
CA ALA A 33 7.27 15.18 4.34
C ALA A 33 7.74 15.70 5.70
N ILE A 34 7.46 14.95 6.77
CA ILE A 34 7.90 15.28 8.15
C ILE A 34 9.43 15.37 8.22
N GLU A 35 10.16 14.45 7.58
CA GLU A 35 11.63 14.47 7.59
C GLU A 35 12.20 15.67 6.82
N ARG A 36 11.62 16.00 5.66
CA ARG A 36 12.03 17.16 4.85
C ARG A 36 11.80 18.50 5.55
N ASP A 37 10.82 18.58 6.44
CA ASP A 37 10.50 19.80 7.20
C ASP A 37 11.44 20.04 8.39
N LYS A 38 12.32 19.08 8.74
CA LYS A 38 13.27 19.27 9.84
C LYS A 38 14.35 20.32 9.49
N PRO A 39 14.90 21.04 10.49
CA PRO A 39 16.02 21.95 10.27
C PRO A 39 17.26 21.28 9.66
N GLN A 40 17.46 19.99 9.93
CA GLN A 40 18.48 19.16 9.33
C GLN A 40 17.85 17.81 8.96
N PRO A 41 17.34 17.65 7.72
CA PRO A 41 16.74 16.40 7.27
C PRO A 41 17.74 15.24 7.23
N ASP A 42 17.29 14.04 7.60
CA ASP A 42 18.02 12.80 7.34
C ASP A 42 17.75 12.32 5.90
N GLU A 43 18.66 12.67 4.98
CA GLU A 43 18.60 12.27 3.57
C GLU A 43 18.61 10.74 3.38
N HIS A 44 19.25 9.99 4.28
CA HIS A 44 19.25 8.54 4.19
C HIS A 44 17.87 7.98 4.54
N ALA A 45 17.23 8.50 5.60
CA ALA A 45 15.87 8.13 5.97
C ALA A 45 14.86 8.45 4.85
N ILE A 46 14.97 9.63 4.23
CA ILE A 46 14.14 10.02 3.07
C ILE A 46 14.32 9.03 1.93
N LYS A 47 15.57 8.70 1.57
CA LYS A 47 15.84 7.79 0.45
C LYS A 47 15.31 6.38 0.70
N VAL A 48 15.44 5.87 1.93
CA VAL A 48 14.88 4.56 2.31
C VAL A 48 13.35 4.57 2.18
N ALA A 49 12.69 5.62 2.65
CA ALA A 49 11.23 5.75 2.55
C ALA A 49 10.76 5.89 1.09
N GLU A 50 11.48 6.64 0.25
CA GLU A 50 11.16 6.78 -1.18
C GLU A 50 11.31 5.43 -1.92
N LEU A 51 12.34 4.64 -1.61
CA LEU A 51 12.52 3.31 -2.20
C LEU A 51 11.41 2.33 -1.78
N ALA A 52 11.03 2.34 -0.51
CA ALA A 52 9.92 1.53 0.01
C ALA A 52 8.61 1.91 -0.69
N LYS A 53 8.33 3.21 -0.77
CA LYS A 53 7.16 3.77 -1.45
C LYS A 53 7.12 3.41 -2.94
N SER A 54 8.25 3.50 -3.66
CA SER A 54 8.33 3.13 -5.07
C SER A 54 8.02 1.64 -5.26
N SER A 55 8.65 0.77 -4.46
CA SER A 55 8.43 -0.69 -4.53
C SER A 55 6.96 -1.07 -4.31
N LEU A 56 6.28 -0.37 -3.38
CA LEU A 56 4.86 -0.59 -3.10
C LEU A 56 3.95 -0.07 -4.23
N ARG A 57 4.33 1.03 -4.90
CA ARG A 57 3.63 1.55 -6.07
C ARG A 57 3.73 0.58 -7.24
N ASP A 58 4.93 0.09 -7.52
CA ASP A 58 5.16 -0.89 -8.59
C ASP A 58 4.32 -2.16 -8.35
N LEU A 59 4.29 -2.65 -7.10
CA LEU A 59 3.45 -3.78 -6.71
C LEU A 59 1.94 -3.48 -6.89
N ARG A 60 1.49 -2.28 -6.53
CA ARG A 60 0.09 -1.88 -6.67
C ARG A 60 -0.33 -1.75 -8.14
N GLU A 61 0.55 -1.22 -8.99
CA GLU A 61 0.32 -1.06 -10.42
C GLU A 61 0.33 -2.40 -11.17
N ALA A 62 1.11 -3.37 -10.70
CA ALA A 62 1.17 -4.71 -11.28
C ALA A 62 0.05 -5.66 -10.82
N LEU A 63 -0.70 -5.30 -9.77
CA LEU A 63 -1.74 -6.16 -9.22
C LEU A 63 -3.00 -6.11 -10.09
N GLU A 64 -3.41 -7.27 -10.58
CA GLU A 64 -4.58 -7.41 -11.45
C GLU A 64 -5.84 -7.85 -10.67
N PRO A 65 -7.05 -7.37 -11.03
CA PRO A 65 -8.29 -7.74 -10.34
C PRO A 65 -8.67 -9.22 -10.37
N ASN A 66 -8.09 -9.98 -11.30
CA ASN A 66 -8.30 -11.42 -11.47
C ASN A 66 -7.15 -12.28 -10.91
N ASP A 67 -6.10 -11.67 -10.36
CA ASP A 67 -4.97 -12.37 -9.74
C ASP A 67 -5.27 -12.69 -8.27
N GLU A 68 -6.09 -13.71 -8.04
CA GLU A 68 -6.50 -14.10 -6.68
C GLU A 68 -5.30 -14.42 -5.77
N GLU A 69 -4.27 -15.09 -6.31
CA GLU A 69 -3.07 -15.44 -5.54
C GLU A 69 -2.27 -14.19 -5.15
N GLY A 70 -2.03 -13.27 -6.08
CA GLY A 70 -1.37 -11.99 -5.82
C GLY A 70 -2.14 -11.15 -4.80
N ILE A 71 -3.46 -11.07 -4.93
CA ILE A 71 -4.34 -10.33 -4.02
C ILE A 71 -4.22 -10.88 -2.59
N GLU A 72 -4.35 -12.19 -2.41
CA GLU A 72 -4.24 -12.82 -1.09
C GLU A 72 -2.83 -12.65 -0.49
N SER A 73 -1.80 -12.74 -1.33
CA SER A 73 -0.40 -12.56 -0.92
C SER A 73 -0.14 -11.16 -0.38
N VAL A 74 -0.63 -10.12 -1.08
CA VAL A 74 -0.53 -8.72 -0.62
C VAL A 74 -1.19 -8.55 0.74
N ILE A 75 -2.43 -9.01 0.89
CA ILE A 75 -3.19 -8.83 2.13
C ILE A 75 -2.53 -9.60 3.29
N LYS A 76 -2.04 -10.81 3.05
CA LYS A 76 -1.34 -11.60 4.06
C LYS A 76 -0.04 -10.92 4.52
N ARG A 77 0.72 -10.36 3.58
CA ARG A 77 2.03 -9.78 3.85
C ARG A 77 1.94 -8.40 4.52
N PHE A 78 1.01 -7.57 4.08
CA PHE A 78 0.97 -6.15 4.45
C PHE A 78 -0.26 -5.76 5.28
N GLY A 79 -1.27 -6.64 5.38
CA GLY A 79 -2.54 -6.32 6.02
C GLY A 79 -2.40 -5.93 7.49
N GLN A 80 -1.50 -6.57 8.25
CA GLN A 80 -1.30 -6.20 9.65
C GLN A 80 -0.62 -4.82 9.76
N GLN A 81 0.42 -4.58 8.96
CA GLN A 81 1.11 -3.28 8.93
C GLN A 81 0.13 -2.14 8.62
N ALA A 82 -0.74 -2.31 7.63
CA ALA A 82 -1.75 -1.29 7.30
C ALA A 82 -2.73 -1.05 8.47
N ARG A 83 -3.17 -2.10 9.18
CA ARG A 83 -4.04 -1.95 10.37
C ARG A 83 -3.36 -1.19 11.48
N ASP A 84 -2.09 -1.47 11.74
CA ASP A 84 -1.34 -0.82 12.81
C ASP A 84 -1.20 0.69 12.54
N LEU A 85 -1.09 1.09 11.27
CA LEU A 85 -1.09 2.50 10.85
C LEU A 85 -2.43 3.21 11.12
N TYR A 86 -3.57 2.54 10.88
CA TYR A 86 -4.89 3.12 11.15
C TYR A 86 -5.30 3.06 12.63
N ALA A 87 -4.80 2.09 13.40
CA ALA A 87 -5.08 1.98 14.84
C ALA A 87 -4.33 3.04 15.67
N SER A 88 -3.29 3.64 15.08
CA SER A 88 -2.42 4.64 15.73
C SER A 88 -2.85 6.08 15.43
N ASN A 89 -3.98 6.28 14.74
CA ASN A 89 -4.51 7.57 14.31
C ASN A 89 -5.78 7.95 15.08
#